data_AF-A0A532CHA4-F1
#
_entry.id   AF-A0A532CHA4-F1
#
_cell.length_a   1.000
_cell.length_b   1.000
_cell.length_c   1.000
_cell.angle_alpha   90.00
_cell.angle_beta   90.00
_cell.angle_gamma   90.00
#
_symmetry.space_group_name_H-M   'P 1'
#
loop_
_entity.id
_entity.type
_entity.pdbx_description
1 polymer ?
#
loop_
_entity_poly.entity_id
_entity_poly.type
_entity_poly.pdbx_seq_one_letter_code
_entity_poly.pdbx_strand_id
1 'polypeptide(L)'
;MKNVTKGLTLSTSVIPAPMRRGSTRLSTNHLLELITRVCIFKAERWGRRALFYERHRDYFPRMSAGRFVNRCRELEANYRALAQIMFLIPTDDRLVPVRALALPKL
;
A
#
# COMPACT_ATOMS: atom_id res chain seq x y z
N MET A 1 45.17 42.20 6.60
CA MET A 1 44.05 41.67 5.79
C MET A 1 43.26 40.72 6.68
N LYS A 2 41.97 41.02 6.90
CA LYS A 2 41.13 40.35 7.90
C LYS A 2 40.55 39.06 7.30
N ASN A 3 41.01 37.92 7.79
CA ASN A 3 40.47 36.62 7.43
C ASN A 3 39.13 36.42 8.15
N VAL A 4 38.03 36.70 7.43
CA VAL A 4 36.67 36.45 7.88
C VAL A 4 36.36 34.98 7.62
N THR A 5 36.79 34.10 8.53
CA THR A 5 36.27 32.74 8.63
C THR A 5 34.87 32.83 9.20
N LYS A 6 33.86 32.89 8.32
CA LYS A 6 32.46 32.63 8.71
C LYS A 6 32.35 31.15 9.06
N GLY A 7 32.74 30.81 10.29
CA GLY A 7 32.41 29.53 10.91
C GLY A 7 30.91 29.46 11.05
N LEU A 8 30.25 28.83 10.09
CA LEU A 8 28.84 28.51 10.12
C LEU A 8 28.65 27.38 11.16
N THR A 9 28.60 27.73 12.44
CA THR A 9 28.20 26.82 13.51
C THR A 9 26.70 26.61 13.43
N LEU A 10 26.25 25.81 12.47
CA LEU A 10 24.92 25.24 12.48
C LEU A 10 24.83 24.34 13.71
N SER A 11 24.12 24.84 14.72
CA SER A 11 23.81 24.11 15.93
C SER A 11 23.11 22.80 15.54
N THR A 12 23.78 21.67 15.74
CA THR A 12 23.19 20.32 15.67
C THR A 12 22.33 20.09 16.91
N SER A 13 21.36 20.97 17.15
CA SER A 13 20.35 20.79 18.18
C SER A 13 18.99 20.75 17.50
N VAL A 14 18.22 19.71 17.86
CA VAL A 14 16.83 19.44 17.44
C VAL A 14 16.67 18.73 16.10
N ILE A 15 17.23 17.51 16.00
CA ILE A 15 16.50 16.43 15.33
C ILE A 15 16.11 15.45 16.43
N PRO A 16 14.84 15.35 16.83
CA PRO A 16 14.41 14.26 17.69
C PRO A 16 14.60 12.97 16.90
N ALA A 17 15.57 12.15 17.31
CA ALA A 17 15.71 10.80 16.82
C ALA A 17 14.39 10.07 17.08
N PRO A 18 13.66 9.57 16.06
CA PRO A 18 12.52 8.73 16.33
C PRO A 18 13.03 7.45 16.98
N MET A 19 12.60 7.29 18.23
CA MET A 19 12.54 6.11 19.08
C MET A 19 13.00 4.81 18.41
N ARG A 20 13.82 4.05 19.16
CA ARG A 20 14.04 2.61 19.00
C ARG A 20 12.85 1.96 18.30
N ARG A 21 12.97 1.75 16.99
CA ARG A 21 12.04 0.94 16.23
C ARG A 21 12.38 -0.49 16.63
N GLY A 22 11.79 -0.94 17.74
CA GLY A 22 11.66 -2.36 18.02
C GLY A 22 11.23 -2.98 16.71
N SER A 23 11.95 -4.01 16.27
CA SER A 23 11.58 -4.78 15.09
C SER A 23 10.14 -5.24 15.31
N THR A 24 9.19 -4.49 14.76
CA THR A 24 7.82 -4.93 14.60
C THR A 24 7.94 -6.04 13.60
N ARG A 25 8.14 -7.26 14.09
CA ARG A 25 7.95 -8.48 13.32
C ARG A 25 6.62 -8.28 12.60
N LEU A 26 6.70 -8.04 11.29
CA LEU A 26 5.54 -7.88 10.44
C LEU A 26 4.79 -9.20 10.57
N SER A 27 3.61 -9.17 11.19
CA SER A 27 2.69 -10.30 11.20
C SER A 27 2.55 -10.79 9.75
N THR A 28 2.47 -12.11 9.56
CA THR A 28 2.34 -12.76 8.25
C THR A 28 1.19 -12.15 7.42
N ASN A 29 0.18 -11.57 8.09
CA ASN A 29 -0.96 -10.88 7.49
C ASN A 29 -0.60 -9.56 6.78
N HIS A 30 0.52 -8.92 7.13
CA HIS A 30 0.89 -7.62 6.59
C HIS A 30 1.33 -7.70 5.11
N LEU A 31 1.87 -8.83 4.68
CA LEU A 31 2.21 -9.04 3.27
C LEU A 31 0.95 -9.25 2.44
N LEU A 32 -0.01 -10.02 2.96
CA LEU A 32 -1.30 -10.23 2.31
C LEU A 32 -2.06 -8.89 2.17
N GLU A 33 -2.11 -8.12 3.25
CA GLU A 33 -2.73 -6.79 3.26
C GLU A 33 -2.05 -5.84 2.26
N LEU A 34 -0.71 -5.86 2.17
CA LEU A 34 0.03 -5.07 1.19
C LEU A 34 -0.33 -5.47 -0.24
N ILE A 35 -0.33 -6.78 -0.56
CA ILE A 35 -0.69 -7.24 -1.91
C ILE A 35 -2.12 -6.83 -2.23
N THR A 36 -3.05 -6.97 -1.30
CA THR A 36 -4.45 -6.56 -1.48
C THR A 36 -4.57 -5.07 -1.78
N ARG A 37 -3.87 -4.21 -1.03
CA ARG A 37 -3.83 -2.76 -1.31
C ARG A 37 -3.24 -2.46 -2.68
N VAL A 38 -2.20 -3.18 -3.10
CA VAL A 38 -1.61 -3.06 -4.44
C VAL A 38 -2.62 -3.48 -5.51
N CYS A 39 -3.34 -4.58 -5.32
CA CYS A 39 -4.38 -5.06 -6.24
C CYS A 39 -5.49 -4.01 -6.40
N ILE A 40 -5.99 -3.43 -5.30
CA ILE A 40 -7.00 -2.36 -5.34
C ILE A 40 -6.46 -1.14 -6.09
N PHE A 41 -5.25 -0.69 -5.77
CA PHE A 41 -4.62 0.44 -6.45
C PHE A 41 -4.46 0.21 -7.96
N LYS A 42 -4.08 -1.00 -8.36
CA LYS A 42 -3.97 -1.39 -9.77
C LYS A 42 -5.35 -1.38 -10.44
N ALA A 43 -6.37 -1.94 -9.79
CA ALA A 43 -7.73 -1.92 -10.31
C ALA A 43 -8.24 -0.50 -10.57
N GLU A 44 -8.09 0.40 -9.59
CA GLU A 44 -8.49 1.80 -9.73
C GLU A 44 -7.74 2.52 -10.85
N ARG A 45 -6.44 2.26 -11.00
CA ARG A 45 -5.64 2.85 -12.07
C ARG A 45 -6.17 2.43 -13.43
N TRP A 46 -6.53 1.17 -13.61
CA TRP A 46 -7.11 0.67 -14.86
C TRP A 46 -8.50 1.25 -15.12
N GLY A 47 -9.35 1.35 -14.09
CA GLY A 47 -10.67 1.97 -14.19
C GLY A 47 -10.60 3.46 -14.55
N ARG A 48 -9.71 4.22 -13.90
CA ARG A 48 -9.46 5.64 -14.25
C ARG A 48 -8.96 5.80 -15.68
N ARG A 49 -8.08 4.90 -16.14
CA ARG A 49 -7.57 4.91 -17.50
C ARG A 49 -8.67 4.59 -18.52
N ALA A 50 -9.51 3.59 -18.28
CA ALA A 50 -10.65 3.28 -19.13
C ALA A 50 -11.60 4.49 -19.25
N LEU A 51 -11.99 5.06 -18.10
CA LEU A 51 -12.86 6.24 -18.04
C LEU A 51 -12.28 7.45 -18.78
N PHE A 52 -10.96 7.67 -18.69
CA PHE A 52 -10.29 8.75 -19.41
C PHE A 52 -10.48 8.62 -20.93
N TYR A 53 -10.24 7.43 -21.49
CA TYR A 53 -10.37 7.23 -22.94
C TYR A 53 -11.83 7.17 -23.40
N GLU A 54 -12.76 6.73 -22.54
CA GLU A 54 -14.20 6.83 -22.80
C GLU A 54 -14.64 8.30 -22.86
N ARG A 55 -14.17 9.14 -21.92
CA ARG A 55 -14.52 10.57 -21.87
C ARG A 55 -13.89 11.37 -23.00
N HIS A 56 -12.66 11.05 -23.40
CA HIS A 56 -11.93 11.74 -24.47
C HIS A 56 -11.94 10.93 -25.78
N ARG A 57 -13.09 10.30 -26.09
CA ARG A 57 -13.24 9.41 -27.25
C ARG A 57 -12.85 10.10 -28.56
N ASP A 58 -13.26 11.35 -28.71
CA ASP A 58 -13.08 12.15 -29.93
C ASP A 58 -11.61 12.52 -30.18
N TYR A 59 -10.82 12.69 -29.12
CA TYR A 59 -9.39 12.96 -29.21
C TYR A 59 -8.57 11.70 -29.53
N PHE A 60 -9.05 10.53 -29.11
CA PHE A 60 -8.31 9.27 -29.23
C PHE A 60 -9.15 8.13 -29.84
N PRO A 61 -9.72 8.29 -31.04
CA PRO A 61 -10.72 7.37 -31.61
C PRO A 61 -10.18 5.94 -31.77
N ARG A 62 -8.90 5.77 -32.12
CA ARG A 62 -8.27 4.44 -32.24
C ARG A 62 -8.20 3.68 -30.92
N MET A 63 -7.89 4.37 -29.82
CA MET A 63 -7.74 3.76 -28.50
C MET A 63 -9.10 3.51 -27.86
N SER A 64 -10.04 4.44 -28.05
CA SER A 64 -11.36 4.40 -27.42
C SER A 64 -12.37 3.50 -28.16
N ALA A 65 -12.29 3.40 -29.48
CA ALA A 65 -13.12 2.50 -30.28
C ALA A 65 -12.54 1.08 -30.41
N GLY A 66 -11.25 0.90 -30.07
CA GLY A 66 -10.58 -0.39 -30.10
C GLY A 66 -10.85 -1.26 -28.87
N ARG A 67 -10.18 -2.41 -28.80
CA ARG A 67 -10.27 -3.35 -27.66
C ARG A 67 -9.57 -2.85 -26.38
N PHE A 68 -8.90 -1.71 -26.44
CA PHE A 68 -8.06 -1.21 -25.36
C PHE A 68 -8.87 -0.84 -24.11
N VAL A 69 -9.98 -0.10 -24.28
CA VAL A 69 -10.87 0.26 -23.16
C VAL A 69 -11.45 -0.99 -22.51
N ASN A 70 -11.94 -1.94 -23.31
CA ASN A 70 -12.48 -3.21 -22.82
C ASN A 70 -11.43 -3.99 -22.01
N ARG A 71 -10.19 -4.10 -22.51
CA ARG A 71 -9.09 -4.73 -21.75
C ARG A 71 -8.79 -4.00 -20.45
N CYS A 72 -8.85 -2.67 -20.41
CA CYS A 72 -8.67 -1.92 -19.16
C CYS A 72 -9.78 -2.26 -18.15
N ARG A 73 -11.03 -2.40 -18.60
CA ARG A 73 -12.16 -2.81 -17.75
C ARG A 73 -12.03 -4.26 -17.28
N GLU A 74 -11.61 -5.17 -18.14
CA GLU A 74 -11.30 -6.56 -17.78
C GLU A 74 -10.20 -6.61 -16.71
N LEU A 75 -9.12 -5.84 -16.87
CA LEU A 75 -8.05 -5.75 -15.87
C LEU A 75 -8.55 -5.16 -14.55
N GLU A 76 -9.36 -4.09 -14.58
CA GLU A 76 -10.00 -3.54 -13.38
C GLU A 76 -10.78 -4.62 -12.63
N ALA A 77 -11.63 -5.38 -13.33
CA ALA A 77 -12.42 -6.46 -12.75
C ALA A 77 -11.55 -7.58 -12.18
N ASN A 78 -10.54 -8.03 -12.92
CA ASN A 78 -9.64 -9.10 -12.48
C ASN A 78 -8.85 -8.72 -11.22
N TYR A 79 -8.31 -7.49 -11.16
CA TYR A 79 -7.60 -7.02 -9.97
C TYR A 79 -8.52 -6.83 -8.75
N ARG A 80 -9.77 -6.40 -8.95
CA ARG A 80 -10.76 -6.37 -7.87
C ARG A 80 -11.10 -7.77 -7.37
N ALA A 81 -11.32 -8.73 -8.28
CA ALA A 81 -11.60 -10.12 -7.92
C ALA A 81 -10.44 -10.74 -7.14
N LEU A 82 -9.19 -10.51 -7.57
CA LEU A 82 -8.01 -10.94 -6.83
C LEU A 82 -7.95 -10.34 -5.42
N ALA A 83 -8.22 -9.04 -5.28
CA ALA A 83 -8.27 -8.40 -3.96
C ALA A 83 -9.36 -9.02 -3.07
N GLN A 84 -10.53 -9.33 -3.62
CA GLN A 84 -11.64 -9.96 -2.89
C GLN A 84 -11.29 -11.38 -2.43
N ILE A 85 -10.68 -12.20 -3.30
CA ILE A 85 -10.24 -13.55 -2.95
C ILE A 85 -9.21 -13.50 -1.81
N MET A 86 -8.26 -12.56 -1.87
CA MET A 86 -7.25 -12.40 -0.80
C MET A 86 -7.86 -11.94 0.53
N PHE A 87 -8.95 -11.17 0.52
CA PHE A 87 -9.72 -10.85 1.73
C PHE A 87 -10.54 -12.03 2.27
N LEU A 88 -10.97 -12.95 1.40
CA LEU A 88 -11.83 -14.09 1.73
C LEU A 88 -11.06 -15.31 2.23
N ILE A 89 -9.74 -15.36 2.13
CA ILE A 89 -8.93 -16.39 2.78
C ILE A 89 -9.03 -16.12 4.29
N PRO A 90 -9.79 -16.92 5.07
CA PRO A 90 -9.71 -16.83 6.51
C PRO A 90 -8.29 -17.23 6.84
N THR A 91 -7.56 -16.38 7.55
CA THR A 91 -6.33 -16.81 8.21
C THR A 91 -6.77 -17.82 9.25
N ASP A 92 -6.75 -19.09 8.85
CA ASP A 92 -7.09 -20.23 9.68
C ASP A 92 -5.95 -20.43 10.68
N ASP A 93 -5.88 -19.51 11.63
CA ASP A 93 -5.19 -19.72 12.89
C ASP A 93 -6.21 -19.34 13.95
N ARG A 94 -6.87 -20.38 14.46
CA ARG A 94 -7.48 -20.36 15.78
C ARG A 94 -6.42 -19.89 16.78
N LEU A 95 -6.31 -18.58 16.95
CA LEU A 95 -5.66 -17.97 18.09
C LEU A 95 -6.52 -18.31 19.30
N VAL A 96 -6.34 -19.54 19.80
CA VAL A 96 -6.79 -19.93 21.12
C VAL A 96 -6.23 -18.88 22.06
N PRO A 97 -7.05 -18.18 22.86
CA PRO A 97 -6.52 -17.30 23.87
C PRO A 97 -5.70 -18.19 24.81
N VAL A 98 -4.38 -18.01 24.83
CA VAL A 98 -3.52 -18.53 25.90
C VAL A 98 -3.91 -17.75 27.14
N ARG A 99 -5.06 -18.13 27.73
CA ARG A 99 -5.40 -17.77 29.11
C ARG A 99 -4.28 -18.33 29.96
N ALA A 100 -3.41 -17.44 30.41
CA ALA A 100 -3.24 -17.18 31.84
C ALA A 100 -3.27 -18.43 32.75
N LEU A 101 -2.56 -19.50 32.38
CA LEU A 101 -2.19 -20.58 33.28
C LEU A 101 -0.75 -20.36 33.75
N ALA A 102 -0.55 -19.28 34.49
CA ALA A 102 0.54 -19.17 35.44
C ALA A 102 -0.09 -18.72 36.76
N LEU A 103 -0.22 -19.71 37.64
CA LEU A 103 -0.85 -19.74 38.96
C LEU A 103 -0.58 -18.52 39.85
N PRO A 104 -1.51 -18.19 40.78
CA PRO A 104 -1.19 -17.36 41.92
C PRO A 104 -0.28 -18.17 42.86
N LYS A 105 0.81 -17.57 43.32
CA LYS A 105 1.45 -18.00 44.56
C LYS A 105 1.43 -16.83 45.53
N LEU A 106 0.63 -17.05 46.58
CA LEU A 106 0.76 -16.47 47.91
C LEU A 106 2.22 -16.52 48.38
#